data_AF-A0A7S1WTD9-F1
#
_entry.id   AF-A0A7S1WTD9-F1
#
_cell.length_a   1.000
_cell.length_b   1.000
_cell.length_c   1.000
_cell.angle_alpha   90.00
_cell.angle_beta   90.00
_cell.angle_gamma   90.00
#
_symmetry.space_group_name_H-M   'P 1'
#
loop_
_entity.id
_entity.type
_entity.pdbx_description
1 polymer ?
#
loop_
_entity_poly.entity_id
_entity_poly.type
_entity_poly.pdbx_seq_one_letter_code
_entity_poly.pdbx_strand_id
1 'polypeptide(L)'
;AGAMGLAGHARLVGPLLLVWAPCQAAGAEIRCSSYDSYIVWADSWSASCKPATAHANFSWFSSCGWITCECLWGALSVPVPTDELAPCFRQARADNRLTQEVQWFVTALMRTCRGHTNDLSRPCGLCDKYREHRGCALAPDEMTTTSAVSTSAAQLAAGAASSGRRLERQLEDPDSRREDPD
;
A
#
# COMPACT_ATOMS: atom_id res chain seq x y z
N ALA A 1 35.16 39.57 24.51
CA ALA A 1 34.43 40.09 25.68
C ALA A 1 32.95 40.10 25.34
N GLY A 2 32.12 39.42 26.13
CA GLY A 2 30.67 39.34 25.89
C GLY A 2 30.07 38.07 26.50
N ALA A 3 29.98 38.05 27.83
CA ALA A 3 29.35 36.98 28.62
C ALA A 3 28.05 37.53 29.22
N MET A 4 26.90 36.93 28.89
CA MET A 4 25.60 37.03 29.60
C MET A 4 24.75 35.86 29.09
N GLY A 5 23.98 35.09 29.84
CA GLY A 5 23.68 35.01 31.27
C GLY A 5 22.66 33.87 31.40
N LEU A 6 22.98 32.82 32.17
CA LEU A 6 22.11 31.66 32.37
C LEU A 6 21.20 31.92 33.57
N ALA A 7 19.93 32.23 33.31
CA ALA A 7 18.91 32.34 34.34
C ALA A 7 18.35 30.94 34.65
N GLY A 8 18.74 30.42 35.82
CA GLY A 8 18.26 29.15 36.37
C GLY A 8 16.78 29.23 36.76
N HIS A 9 16.01 28.23 36.33
CA HIS A 9 14.68 27.95 36.84
C HIS A 9 14.73 26.64 37.62
N ALA A 10 14.67 26.75 38.95
CA ALA A 10 14.43 25.63 39.84
C ALA A 10 12.96 25.21 39.71
N ARG A 11 12.70 24.01 39.17
CA ARG A 11 11.37 23.39 39.19
C ARG A 11 11.33 22.34 40.30
N LEU A 12 10.40 22.54 41.22
CA LEU A 12 10.05 21.67 42.32
C LEU A 12 9.64 20.28 41.78
N VAL A 13 10.41 19.26 42.14
CA VAL A 13 10.13 17.85 41.88
C VAL A 13 9.17 17.37 42.97
N GLY A 14 7.87 17.39 42.70
CA GLY A 14 6.87 16.70 43.51
C GLY A 14 6.60 15.31 42.92
N PRO A 15 6.58 14.23 43.72
CA PRO A 15 6.26 12.90 43.23
C PRO A 15 4.75 12.78 43.06
N LEU A 16 4.23 13.23 41.91
CA LEU A 16 2.90 12.81 41.45
C LEU A 16 3.02 11.35 41.04
N LEU A 17 2.73 10.43 41.97
CA LEU A 17 2.43 9.04 41.69
C LEU A 17 1.06 9.00 40.98
N LEU A 18 1.04 9.41 39.71
CA LEU A 18 -0.04 9.08 38.80
C LEU A 18 0.02 7.56 38.59
N VAL A 19 -0.74 6.84 39.43
CA VAL A 19 -1.06 5.43 39.20
C VAL A 19 -1.83 5.38 37.89
N TRP A 20 -1.09 5.15 36.81
CA TRP A 20 -1.62 4.95 35.48
C TRP A 20 -2.32 3.60 35.50
N ALA A 21 -3.57 3.57 35.97
CA ALA A 21 -4.40 2.39 35.86
C ALA A 21 -4.54 2.11 34.36
N PRO A 22 -4.04 0.96 33.85
CA PRO A 22 -4.26 0.61 32.47
C PRO A 22 -5.77 0.50 32.30
N CYS A 23 -6.35 1.36 31.47
CA CYS A 23 -7.71 1.22 31.01
C CYS A 23 -7.75 -0.06 30.16
N GLN A 24 -7.86 -1.21 30.83
CA GLN A 24 -8.16 -2.48 30.21
C GLN A 24 -9.62 -2.41 29.81
N ALA A 25 -9.89 -1.73 28.71
CA ALA A 25 -11.06 -2.05 27.93
C ALA A 25 -10.90 -3.54 27.62
N ALA A 26 -11.74 -4.38 28.23
CA ALA A 26 -11.90 -5.78 27.86
C ALA A 26 -12.44 -5.77 26.41
N GLY A 27 -11.52 -5.58 25.46
CA GLY A 27 -11.82 -5.55 24.06
C GLY A 27 -12.27 -6.96 23.71
N ALA A 28 -13.55 -7.11 23.39
CA ALA A 28 -13.99 -8.24 22.61
C ALA A 28 -12.99 -8.40 21.46
N GLU A 29 -12.39 -9.58 21.35
CA GLU A 29 -11.44 -9.89 20.29
C GLU A 29 -12.15 -9.63 18.97
N ILE A 30 -11.85 -8.50 18.32
CA ILE A 30 -12.42 -8.16 17.02
C ILE A 30 -11.83 -9.16 16.04
N ARG A 31 -12.64 -10.15 15.66
CA ARG A 31 -12.30 -11.13 14.65
C ARG A 31 -12.52 -10.52 13.27
N CYS A 32 -11.59 -10.80 12.37
CA CYS A 32 -11.70 -10.38 10.98
C CYS A 32 -12.89 -11.10 10.31
N SER A 33 -13.92 -10.36 9.92
CA SER A 33 -15.16 -10.91 9.35
C SER A 33 -14.92 -11.64 8.02
N SER A 34 -14.03 -11.11 7.19
CA SER A 34 -13.71 -11.64 5.85
C SER A 34 -12.20 -11.85 5.68
N TYR A 35 -11.63 -12.70 6.53
CA TYR A 35 -10.18 -12.88 6.65
C TYR A 35 -9.48 -13.33 5.35
N ASP A 36 -9.96 -14.38 4.68
CA ASP A 36 -9.34 -14.86 3.44
C ASP A 36 -9.47 -13.83 2.31
N SER A 37 -10.61 -13.15 2.21
CA SER A 37 -10.81 -12.06 1.24
C SER A 37 -9.86 -10.89 1.50
N TYR A 38 -9.62 -10.55 2.76
CA TYR A 38 -8.65 -9.51 3.14
C TYR A 38 -7.23 -9.86 2.68
N ILE A 39 -6.80 -11.12 2.84
CA ILE A 39 -5.46 -11.55 2.40
C ILE A 39 -5.32 -11.42 0.88
N VAL A 40 -6.26 -11.97 0.11
CA VAL A 40 -6.26 -11.90 -1.37
C VAL A 40 -6.30 -10.46 -1.84
N TRP A 41 -7.12 -9.62 -1.21
CA TRP A 41 -7.18 -8.19 -1.50
C TRP A 41 -5.85 -7.50 -1.20
N ALA A 42 -5.21 -7.76 -0.07
CA ALA A 42 -3.96 -7.11 0.32
C ALA A 42 -2.81 -7.46 -0.63
N ASP A 43 -2.71 -8.73 -1.06
CA ASP A 43 -1.75 -9.15 -2.08
C ASP A 43 -2.01 -8.43 -3.41
N SER A 44 -3.24 -8.47 -3.92
CA SER A 44 -3.62 -7.85 -5.19
C SER A 44 -3.42 -6.32 -5.18
N TRP A 45 -3.78 -5.66 -4.08
CA TRP A 45 -3.64 -4.22 -3.91
C TRP A 45 -2.16 -3.80 -3.84
N SER A 46 -1.33 -4.53 -3.09
CA SER A 46 0.11 -4.23 -3.04
C SER A 46 0.78 -4.38 -4.41
N ALA A 47 0.36 -5.39 -5.19
CA ALA A 47 0.88 -5.65 -6.53
C ALA A 47 0.51 -4.55 -7.54
N SER A 48 -0.70 -3.97 -7.45
CA SER A 48 -1.14 -2.91 -8.36
C SER A 48 -0.50 -1.55 -8.06
N CYS A 49 -0.09 -1.32 -6.81
CA CYS A 49 0.58 -0.09 -6.38
C CYS A 49 2.09 -0.07 -6.65
N LYS A 50 2.68 -1.23 -6.92
CA LYS A 50 4.13 -1.38 -7.05
C LYS A 50 4.63 -0.73 -8.35
N PRO A 51 5.67 0.13 -8.31
CA PRO A 51 6.26 0.64 -9.53
C PRO A 51 6.93 -0.50 -10.33
N ALA A 52 6.87 -0.45 -11.66
CA ALA A 52 7.45 -1.50 -12.53
C ALA A 52 8.96 -1.72 -12.30
N THR A 53 9.66 -0.70 -11.82
CA THR A 53 11.09 -0.72 -11.48
C THR A 53 11.39 -1.17 -10.04
N ALA A 54 10.38 -1.62 -9.29
CA ALA A 54 10.57 -2.06 -7.91
C ALA A 54 11.47 -3.29 -7.84
N HIS A 55 12.73 -3.07 -7.48
CA HIS A 55 13.69 -4.11 -7.16
C HIS A 55 13.35 -4.80 -5.83
N ALA A 56 13.84 -6.03 -5.66
CA ALA A 56 13.66 -6.84 -4.46
C ALA A 56 14.22 -6.20 -3.16
N ASN A 57 15.00 -5.12 -3.26
CA ASN A 57 15.63 -4.46 -2.12
C ASN A 57 14.72 -3.43 -1.42
N PHE A 58 13.45 -3.30 -1.81
CA PHE A 58 12.46 -2.39 -1.18
C PHE A 58 12.89 -0.91 -1.13
N SER A 59 13.90 -0.52 -1.92
CA SER A 59 14.47 0.84 -1.94
C SER A 59 13.47 1.90 -2.40
N TRP A 60 12.45 1.51 -3.15
CA TRP A 60 11.41 2.39 -3.66
C TRP A 60 10.52 2.99 -2.56
N PHE A 61 10.49 2.41 -1.35
CA PHE A 61 9.81 2.99 -0.18
C PHE A 61 10.53 4.22 0.42
N SER A 62 11.73 4.56 -0.06
CA SER A 62 12.44 5.78 0.34
C SER A 62 11.76 7.06 -0.15
N SER A 63 10.87 6.94 -1.13
CA SER A 63 10.05 8.02 -1.66
C SER A 63 8.58 7.63 -1.67
N CYS A 64 7.69 8.60 -1.85
CA CYS A 64 6.24 8.37 -1.91
C CYS A 64 5.64 8.62 -3.29
N GLY A 65 6.47 8.96 -4.30
CA GLY A 65 6.01 9.31 -5.64
C GLY A 65 5.45 8.14 -6.45
N TRP A 66 5.58 6.91 -5.96
CA TRP A 66 4.95 5.73 -6.55
C TRP A 66 3.45 5.61 -6.21
N ILE A 67 2.95 6.41 -5.25
CA ILE A 67 1.55 6.38 -4.85
C ILE A 67 0.72 7.13 -5.89
N THR A 68 -0.01 6.37 -6.70
CA THR A 68 -0.97 6.90 -7.70
C THR A 68 -2.38 6.98 -7.13
N CYS A 69 -3.29 7.69 -7.81
CA CYS A 69 -4.69 7.71 -7.41
C CYS A 69 -5.33 6.31 -7.45
N GLU A 70 -4.97 5.48 -8.44
CA GLU A 70 -5.45 4.09 -8.51
C GLU A 70 -4.99 3.25 -7.32
N CYS A 71 -3.74 3.48 -6.87
CA CYS A 71 -3.25 2.84 -5.66
C CYS A 71 -4.07 3.23 -4.42
N LEU A 72 -4.41 4.52 -4.28
CA LEU A 72 -5.22 5.00 -3.16
C LEU A 72 -6.67 4.52 -3.23
N TRP A 73 -7.25 4.43 -4.43
CA TRP A 73 -8.61 3.93 -4.60
C TRP A 73 -8.72 2.43 -4.36
N GLY A 74 -7.65 1.66 -4.59
CA GLY A 74 -7.55 0.26 -4.15
C GLY A 74 -7.68 0.09 -2.63
N ALA A 75 -7.24 1.08 -1.84
CA ALA A 75 -7.43 1.06 -0.39
C ALA A 75 -8.92 1.13 0.01
N LEU A 76 -9.75 1.76 -0.83
CA LEU A 76 -11.19 1.94 -0.59
C LEU A 76 -12.01 0.70 -0.95
N SER A 77 -11.44 -0.30 -1.64
CA SER A 77 -12.12 -1.54 -2.03
C SER A 77 -11.89 -2.70 -1.06
N VAL A 78 -11.40 -2.39 0.14
CA VAL A 78 -11.10 -3.39 1.17
C VAL A 78 -12.37 -4.19 1.56
N PRO A 79 -12.32 -5.54 1.60
CA PRO A 79 -13.50 -6.37 1.84
C PRO A 79 -13.87 -6.52 3.32
N VAL A 80 -13.36 -5.64 4.18
CA VAL A 80 -13.67 -5.62 5.62
C VAL A 80 -14.01 -4.21 6.08
N PRO A 81 -14.82 -4.06 7.14
CA PRO A 81 -15.05 -2.79 7.81
C PRO A 81 -13.75 -2.08 8.21
N THR A 82 -13.78 -0.74 8.26
CA THR A 82 -12.59 0.07 8.57
C THR A 82 -12.02 -0.19 9.97
N ASP A 83 -12.87 -0.49 10.95
CA ASP A 83 -12.49 -0.86 12.31
C ASP A 83 -11.84 -2.25 12.39
N GLU A 84 -12.06 -3.10 11.39
CA GLU A 84 -11.45 -4.43 11.29
C GLU A 84 -10.08 -4.43 10.58
N LEU A 85 -9.70 -3.37 9.87
CA LEU A 85 -8.43 -3.32 9.11
C LEU A 85 -7.21 -3.64 9.97
N ALA A 86 -7.08 -2.98 11.11
CA ALA A 86 -5.95 -3.16 12.01
C ALA A 86 -5.90 -4.56 12.66
N PRO A 87 -7.01 -5.13 13.22
CA PRO A 87 -6.99 -6.51 13.70
C PRO A 87 -6.78 -7.53 12.58
N CYS A 88 -7.41 -7.38 11.40
CA CYS A 88 -7.17 -8.27 10.25
C CYS A 88 -5.69 -8.29 9.84
N PHE A 89 -5.04 -7.13 9.74
CA PHE A 89 -3.61 -7.07 9.44
C PHE A 89 -2.74 -7.74 10.50
N ARG A 90 -3.03 -7.51 11.79
CA ARG A 90 -2.28 -8.13 12.90
C ARG A 90 -2.44 -9.65 12.91
N GLN A 91 -3.65 -10.14 12.69
CA GLN A 91 -3.96 -11.57 12.59
C GLN A 91 -3.23 -12.19 11.38
N ALA A 92 -3.36 -11.58 10.20
CA ALA A 92 -2.71 -12.07 8.97
C ALA A 92 -1.19 -12.09 9.05
N ARG A 93 -0.59 -11.15 9.79
CA ARG A 93 0.84 -11.18 10.09
C ARG A 93 1.20 -12.27 11.10
N ALA A 94 0.42 -12.46 12.15
CA ALA A 94 0.68 -13.50 13.16
C ALA A 94 0.62 -14.91 12.56
N ASP A 95 -0.32 -15.13 11.64
CA ASP A 95 -0.50 -16.39 10.93
C ASP A 95 0.47 -16.58 9.75
N ASN A 96 1.36 -15.61 9.49
CA ASN A 96 2.26 -15.59 8.33
C ASN A 96 1.54 -15.75 6.98
N ARG A 97 0.30 -15.25 6.88
CA ARG A 97 -0.50 -15.29 5.65
C ARG A 97 -0.25 -14.12 4.72
N LEU A 98 0.35 -13.03 5.21
CA LEU A 98 0.82 -11.91 4.38
C LEU A 98 2.28 -12.11 4.00
N THR A 99 2.58 -11.95 2.71
CA THR A 99 3.96 -11.90 2.22
C THR A 99 4.73 -10.76 2.89
N GLN A 100 6.05 -10.92 3.03
CA GLN A 100 6.90 -9.87 3.58
C GLN A 100 6.79 -8.56 2.78
N GLU A 101 6.62 -8.66 1.46
CA GLU A 101 6.39 -7.52 0.57
C GLU A 101 5.13 -6.73 0.95
N VAL A 102 4.00 -7.41 1.15
CA VAL A 102 2.74 -6.76 1.58
C VAL A 102 2.89 -6.10 2.94
N GLN A 103 3.59 -6.76 3.87
CA GLN A 103 3.85 -6.18 5.20
C GLN A 103 4.65 -4.87 5.11
N TRP A 104 5.70 -4.85 4.28
CA TRP A 104 6.49 -3.64 4.04
C TRP A 104 5.69 -2.57 3.32
N PHE A 105 4.91 -2.94 2.30
CA PHE A 105 4.04 -2.04 1.56
C PHE A 105 3.05 -1.32 2.49
N VAL A 106 2.30 -2.06 3.30
CA VAL A 106 1.33 -1.48 4.26
C VAL A 106 2.06 -0.60 5.28
N THR A 107 3.23 -1.04 5.75
CA THR A 107 4.04 -0.25 6.71
C THR A 107 4.52 1.07 6.10
N ALA A 108 5.01 1.04 4.86
CA ALA A 108 5.48 2.22 4.15
C ALA A 108 4.34 3.20 3.92
N LEU A 109 3.17 2.73 3.48
CA LEU A 109 2.00 3.56 3.25
C LEU A 109 1.53 4.25 4.55
N MET A 110 1.43 3.48 5.64
CA MET A 110 0.86 3.97 6.91
C MET A 110 1.83 4.80 7.76
N ARG A 111 3.15 4.58 7.63
CA ARG A 111 4.16 5.26 8.45
C ARG A 111 4.96 6.26 7.65
N THR A 112 5.59 5.84 6.56
CA THR A 112 6.52 6.66 5.79
C THR A 112 5.78 7.66 4.91
N CYS A 113 4.74 7.22 4.21
CA CYS A 113 4.05 8.01 3.19
C CYS A 113 2.70 8.56 3.63
N ARG A 114 2.38 8.50 4.93
CA ARG A 114 1.10 8.95 5.46
C ARG A 114 0.77 10.40 5.09
N GLY A 115 1.74 11.30 5.20
CA GLY A 115 1.55 12.71 4.83
C GLY A 115 1.15 12.85 3.35
N HIS A 116 1.92 12.23 2.47
CA HIS A 116 1.66 12.26 1.03
C HIS A 116 0.29 11.64 0.66
N THR A 117 -0.05 10.49 1.25
CA THR A 117 -1.36 9.85 1.07
C THR A 117 -2.49 10.77 1.52
N ASN A 118 -2.36 11.41 2.68
CA ASN A 118 -3.36 12.36 3.19
C ASN A 118 -3.51 13.57 2.26
N ASP A 119 -2.41 14.10 1.73
CA ASP A 119 -2.43 15.27 0.85
C ASP A 119 -3.12 14.95 -0.49
N LEU A 120 -2.86 13.77 -1.05
CA LEU A 120 -3.51 13.30 -2.28
C LEU A 120 -5.01 13.00 -2.08
N SER A 121 -5.38 12.41 -0.94
CA SER A 121 -6.74 11.94 -0.65
C SER A 121 -7.63 12.94 0.10
N ARG A 122 -7.11 14.13 0.46
CA ARG A 122 -7.91 15.18 1.10
C ARG A 122 -9.16 15.51 0.27
N PRO A 123 -10.25 16.02 0.88
CA PRO A 123 -11.42 16.46 0.11
C PRO A 123 -11.02 17.46 -0.98
N CYS A 124 -11.52 17.25 -2.20
CA CYS A 124 -11.11 17.99 -3.41
C CYS A 124 -9.61 17.87 -3.77
N GLY A 125 -8.89 16.90 -3.20
CA GLY A 125 -7.52 16.55 -3.57
C GLY A 125 -7.46 15.87 -4.94
N LEU A 126 -6.23 15.70 -5.43
CA LEU A 126 -5.98 15.09 -6.75
C LEU A 126 -6.60 13.68 -6.86
N CYS A 127 -6.55 12.92 -5.77
CA CYS A 127 -7.05 11.55 -5.71
C CYS A 127 -8.33 11.41 -4.88
N ASP A 128 -9.11 12.48 -4.70
CA ASP A 128 -10.45 12.35 -4.10
C ASP A 128 -11.40 11.65 -5.08
N LYS A 129 -11.74 10.39 -4.80
CA LYS A 129 -12.66 9.57 -5.61
C LYS A 129 -14.02 10.23 -5.81
N TYR A 130 -14.43 11.11 -4.89
CA TYR A 130 -15.73 11.77 -4.91
C TYR A 130 -15.65 13.25 -5.30
N ARG A 131 -14.53 13.70 -5.87
CA ARG A 131 -14.28 15.10 -6.24
C ARG A 131 -15.41 15.72 -7.06
N GLU A 132 -15.89 15.03 -8.09
CA GLU A 132 -16.97 15.50 -8.97
C GLU A 132 -18.30 15.68 -8.22
N HIS A 133 -18.61 14.75 -7.31
CA HIS A 133 -19.84 14.76 -6.52
C HIS A 133 -19.85 15.89 -5.48
N ARG A 134 -18.66 16.35 -5.06
CA ARG A 134 -18.49 17.46 -4.11
C ARG A 134 -18.51 18.85 -4.79
N GLY A 135 -18.58 18.92 -6.12
CA GLY A 135 -18.55 20.18 -6.86
C GLY A 135 -17.21 20.91 -6.75
N CYS A 136 -16.11 20.18 -6.57
CA CYS A 136 -14.78 20.78 -6.49
C CYS A 136 -14.41 21.43 -7.84
N ALA A 137 -13.88 22.65 -7.82
CA ALA A 137 -13.38 23.28 -9.03
C ALA A 137 -12.22 22.46 -9.64
N LEU A 138 -12.23 22.28 -10.96
CA LEU A 138 -11.08 21.75 -11.69
C LEU A 138 -9.98 22.81 -11.64
N ALA A 139 -8.76 22.38 -11.30
CA ALA A 139 -7.62 23.28 -11.40
C ALA A 139 -7.42 23.60 -12.89
N PRO A 140 -7.28 24.88 -13.28
CA PRO A 140 -7.20 25.27 -14.69
C PRO A 140 -6.03 24.62 -15.45
N ASP A 141 -4.99 24.15 -14.75
CA ASP A 141 -3.82 23.49 -15.35
C ASP A 141 -4.07 22.04 -15.83
N GLU A 142 -5.17 21.38 -15.45
CA GLU A 142 -5.46 20.01 -15.91
C GLU A 142 -6.10 19.95 -17.31
N MET A 143 -6.61 21.06 -17.86
CA MET A 143 -7.31 21.06 -19.16
C MET A 143 -6.36 21.01 -20.38
N THR A 144 -5.05 21.20 -20.21
CA THR A 144 -4.13 21.34 -21.36
C THR A 144 -3.40 20.05 -21.76
N THR A 145 -3.41 18.99 -20.96
CA THR A 145 -2.54 17.80 -21.21
C THR A 145 -3.20 16.67 -22.02
N THR A 146 -4.52 16.65 -22.20
CA THR A 146 -5.23 15.50 -22.81
C THR A 146 -5.31 15.54 -24.35
N SER A 147 -4.81 16.58 -25.02
CA SER A 147 -4.95 16.71 -26.48
C SER A 147 -3.73 16.28 -27.32
N ALA A 148 -2.63 15.80 -26.72
CA ALA A 148 -1.38 15.52 -27.46
C ALA A 148 -1.00 14.04 -27.64
N VAL A 149 -1.78 13.07 -27.14
CA VAL A 149 -1.51 11.64 -27.33
C VAL A 149 -2.62 11.01 -28.19
N SER A 150 -2.68 11.38 -29.46
CA SER A 150 -3.63 10.75 -30.41
C SER A 150 -3.06 10.55 -31.81
N THR A 151 -1.74 10.29 -31.94
CA THR A 151 -1.10 10.17 -33.28
C THR A 151 -0.03 9.09 -33.43
N SER A 152 0.00 8.05 -32.59
CA SER A 152 1.04 6.99 -32.73
C SER A 152 0.52 5.55 -32.80
N ALA A 153 -0.78 5.30 -32.68
CA ALA A 153 -1.35 3.94 -32.73
C ALA A 153 -1.51 3.37 -34.16
N ALA A 154 -1.32 4.18 -35.22
CA ALA A 154 -1.48 3.73 -36.60
C ALA A 154 -0.21 3.11 -37.23
N GLN A 155 0.95 3.16 -36.57
CA GLN A 155 2.23 2.72 -37.19
C GLN A 155 2.75 1.34 -36.77
N LEU A 156 2.06 0.59 -35.89
CA LEU A 156 2.53 -0.74 -35.44
C LEU A 156 1.76 -1.94 -36.04
N ALA A 157 0.84 -1.73 -36.99
CA ALA A 157 0.02 -2.81 -37.57
C ALA A 157 0.62 -3.51 -38.81
N ALA A 158 1.90 -3.28 -39.17
CA ALA A 158 2.47 -3.82 -40.42
C ALA A 158 3.48 -4.98 -40.27
N GLY A 159 3.74 -5.50 -39.06
CA GLY A 159 4.91 -6.38 -38.82
C GLY A 159 4.68 -7.83 -38.41
N ALA A 160 3.45 -8.31 -38.20
CA ALA A 160 3.19 -9.59 -37.52
C ALA A 160 2.58 -10.70 -38.41
N ALA A 161 3.07 -10.84 -39.65
CA ALA A 161 2.65 -11.91 -40.56
C ALA A 161 3.84 -12.68 -41.14
N SER A 162 4.58 -13.41 -40.30
CA SER A 162 5.34 -14.61 -40.71
C SER A 162 6.04 -15.24 -39.50
N SER A 163 6.13 -16.57 -39.49
CA SER A 163 6.69 -17.44 -38.43
C SER A 163 5.73 -17.71 -37.27
N GLY A 164 5.27 -18.93 -37.02
CA GLY A 164 5.58 -20.21 -37.63
C GLY A 164 4.86 -21.26 -36.81
N ARG A 165 4.25 -22.23 -37.50
CA ARG A 165 3.77 -23.47 -36.91
C ARG A 165 4.95 -24.19 -36.25
N ARG A 166 4.62 -25.09 -35.29
CA ARG A 166 5.38 -26.30 -34.91
C ARG A 166 6.02 -26.24 -33.51
N LEU A 167 5.30 -26.72 -32.50
CA LEU A 167 5.75 -27.88 -31.71
C LEU A 167 4.57 -28.48 -30.94
N GLU A 168 3.97 -29.47 -31.58
CA GLU A 168 3.22 -30.55 -30.94
C GLU A 168 4.26 -31.59 -30.47
N ARG A 169 3.98 -32.26 -29.35
CA ARG A 169 4.66 -33.44 -28.75
C ARG A 169 5.79 -33.21 -27.74
N GLN A 170 5.46 -33.52 -26.49
CA GLN A 170 6.13 -34.44 -25.55
C GLN A 170 5.36 -34.25 -24.23
N LEU A 171 4.28 -34.97 -23.90
CA LEU A 171 4.20 -36.42 -23.64
C LEU A 171 5.54 -37.01 -23.22
N GLU A 172 5.81 -36.97 -21.91
CA GLU A 172 6.41 -38.07 -21.13
C GLU A 172 6.30 -37.75 -19.62
N ASP A 173 5.43 -38.52 -18.95
CA ASP A 173 5.48 -38.86 -17.53
C ASP A 173 6.71 -39.77 -17.32
N PRO A 174 7.46 -39.65 -16.20
CA PRO A 174 7.34 -40.74 -15.23
C PRO A 174 7.54 -40.32 -13.76
N ASP A 175 6.60 -40.78 -12.93
CA ASP A 175 6.86 -41.55 -11.70
C ASP A 175 8.32 -42.02 -11.52
N SER A 176 9.02 -41.53 -10.49
CA SER A 176 10.02 -42.33 -9.75
C SER A 176 10.73 -41.61 -8.59
N ARG A 177 10.87 -42.38 -7.49
CA ARG A 177 11.73 -42.20 -6.28
C ARG A 177 11.21 -41.20 -5.25
N ARG A 178 10.71 -41.59 -4.07
CA ARG A 178 11.02 -42.73 -3.17
C ARG A 178 12.51 -42.87 -2.86
N GLU A 179 12.97 -42.11 -1.86
CA GLU A 179 14.09 -42.44 -0.99
C GLU A 179 13.78 -41.95 0.44
N ASP A 180 13.30 -42.88 1.29
CA ASP A 180 13.59 -42.94 2.74
C ASP A 180 15.01 -43.52 2.86
N PRO A 181 15.93 -42.94 3.67
CA PRO A 181 16.12 -43.40 5.07
C PRO A 181 16.64 -42.25 6.00
N ASP A 182 16.78 -42.33 7.33
CA ASP A 182 16.82 -43.36 8.38
C ASP A 182 16.32 -42.70 9.69
#